data_AF-A0A2V9DHN2-F1
#
_entry.id   AF-A0A2V9DHN2-F1
#
_cell.length_a   1.000
_cell.length_b   1.000
_cell.length_c   1.000
_cell.angle_alpha   90.00
_cell.angle_beta   90.00
_cell.angle_gamma   90.00
#
_symmetry.space_group_name_H-M   'P 1'
#
loop_
_entity.id
_entity.type
_entity.pdbx_description
1 polymer ?
#
loop_
_entity_poly.entity_id
_entity_poly.type
_entity_poly.pdbx_seq_one_letter_code
_entity_poly.pdbx_strand_id
1 'polypeptide(L)'
;MTSFLSWQEVGRWYAALEREHRVLTLELRAKAAELVRGKTTDIGKVEALYDYVSMNLRYVSLSFGIGRYQPHSATEVLANKYGDCKDKAVLLNGLLEAVGLHGYPVLINSTRKIDPDVPSPAQFNHVINLVPLRDAMLWLDTTTEVAPFRVLLPSLRKKMALVISQDGNASLEQTPEHLPFPAVQTLDVEGQVDALGKLDAHVVFETRSDAELELRAGFRRSTPQQWTEMIKAIAEQRGNYGRAAVSDFKVSDPANTKEPFRAEGRLSLSGYLNRSKKQSQLDLPAIGLEPPDIGGEGSSDDATLQFGPPIEKVQRLKLTVPELVALRAPIPVHIERDYADYSSTYRVDGHTLTAEWRLLMRKSEILGARRHDYAAFRRAVLADQAQKILVENSVVSAVEPPAEASAEELHDQGLETFKNHNYPAAVEFFEKAVAKDPKHRYAWNNLGRAYLVLGKLDKA
;
A
#
# COMPACT_ATOMS: atom_id res chain seq x y z
N MET A 1 -19.84 34.22 -10.03
CA MET A 1 -20.78 34.56 -11.11
C MET A 1 -20.41 33.76 -12.35
N THR A 2 -21.40 33.25 -13.07
CA THR A 2 -21.26 32.58 -14.37
C THR A 2 -22.18 33.27 -15.37
N SER A 3 -21.77 33.35 -16.63
CA SER A 3 -22.62 33.85 -17.73
C SER A 3 -23.30 32.73 -18.52
N PHE A 4 -23.00 31.47 -18.20
CA PHE A 4 -23.65 30.32 -18.81
C PHE A 4 -25.01 30.10 -18.15
N LEU A 5 -26.04 29.85 -18.96
CA LEU A 5 -27.42 29.63 -18.53
C LEU A 5 -27.72 28.14 -18.31
N SER A 6 -26.89 27.25 -18.84
CA SER A 6 -27.08 25.80 -18.70
C SER A 6 -25.77 25.01 -18.87
N TRP A 7 -25.76 23.77 -18.38
CA TRP A 7 -24.67 22.83 -18.61
C TRP A 7 -24.47 22.50 -20.09
N GLN A 8 -25.54 22.57 -20.89
CA GLN A 8 -25.48 22.41 -22.35
C GLN A 8 -24.67 23.53 -23.02
N GLU A 9 -24.79 24.77 -22.55
CA GLU A 9 -23.95 25.87 -23.07
C GLU A 9 -22.48 25.70 -22.68
N VAL A 10 -22.21 25.21 -21.46
CA VAL A 10 -20.85 24.85 -21.03
C VAL A 10 -20.26 23.75 -21.93
N GLY A 11 -21.05 22.72 -22.20
CA GLY A 11 -20.67 21.61 -23.09
C GLY A 11 -20.31 22.06 -24.49
N ARG A 12 -21.19 22.83 -25.15
CA ARG A 12 -20.93 23.38 -26.49
C ARG A 12 -19.70 24.28 -26.52
N TRP A 13 -19.51 25.12 -25.50
CA TRP A 13 -18.33 25.97 -25.38
C TRP A 13 -17.05 25.15 -25.28
N TYR A 14 -17.01 24.15 -24.40
CA TYR A 14 -15.83 23.29 -24.22
C TYR A 14 -15.55 22.43 -25.46
N ALA A 15 -16.59 21.82 -26.05
CA ALA A 15 -16.46 21.05 -27.29
C ALA A 15 -15.91 21.88 -28.45
N ALA A 16 -16.24 23.18 -28.50
CA ALA A 16 -15.67 24.11 -29.47
C ALA A 16 -14.17 24.35 -29.24
N LEU A 17 -13.73 24.44 -27.98
CA LEU A 17 -12.30 24.59 -27.65
C LEU A 17 -11.49 23.37 -28.07
N GLU A 18 -12.03 22.15 -27.96
CA GLU A 18 -11.32 20.92 -28.31
C GLU A 18 -11.40 20.54 -29.80
N ARG A 19 -12.34 21.10 -30.56
CA ARG A 19 -12.70 20.61 -31.91
C ARG A 19 -11.51 20.56 -32.87
N GLU A 20 -10.72 21.62 -32.91
CA GLU A 20 -9.54 21.74 -33.79
C GLU A 20 -8.34 20.94 -33.28
N HIS A 21 -8.37 20.49 -32.03
CA HIS A 21 -7.30 19.74 -31.37
C HIS A 21 -7.45 18.22 -31.46
N ARG A 22 -8.61 17.76 -31.97
CA ARG A 22 -8.96 16.34 -32.17
C ARG A 22 -8.80 15.88 -33.63
N VAL A 23 -8.18 16.68 -34.49
CA VAL A 23 -8.04 16.35 -35.92
C VAL A 23 -7.21 15.09 -36.10
N LEU A 24 -7.79 14.11 -36.80
CA LEU A 24 -7.13 12.83 -37.10
C LEU A 24 -6.05 13.01 -38.17
N THR A 25 -4.80 12.83 -37.76
CA THR A 25 -3.63 12.83 -38.64
C THR A 25 -3.24 11.41 -39.05
N LEU A 26 -2.42 11.28 -40.11
CA LEU A 26 -1.85 9.99 -40.51
C LEU A 26 -0.99 9.38 -39.39
N GLU A 27 -0.29 10.22 -38.63
CA GLU A 27 0.53 9.80 -37.50
C GLU A 27 -0.32 9.19 -36.37
N LEU A 28 -1.40 9.87 -35.96
CA LEU A 28 -2.33 9.34 -34.95
C LEU A 28 -2.94 8.01 -35.40
N ARG A 29 -3.36 7.90 -36.66
CA ARG A 29 -3.91 6.65 -37.22
C ARG A 29 -2.89 5.52 -37.22
N ALA A 30 -1.66 5.79 -37.65
CA ALA A 30 -0.59 4.80 -37.65
C ALA A 30 -0.28 4.33 -36.23
N LYS A 31 -0.21 5.27 -35.26
CA LYS A 31 0.07 4.93 -33.88
C LYS A 31 -1.07 4.12 -33.24
N ALA A 32 -2.31 4.53 -33.45
CA ALA A 32 -3.45 3.80 -32.91
C ALA A 32 -3.50 2.37 -33.48
N ALA A 33 -3.30 2.19 -34.79
CA ALA A 33 -3.24 0.88 -35.44
C ALA A 33 -2.10 -0.01 -34.90
N GLU A 34 -0.93 0.57 -34.63
CA GLU A 34 0.19 -0.12 -34.00
C GLU A 34 -0.18 -0.64 -32.60
N LEU A 35 -0.78 0.21 -31.77
CA LEU A 35 -1.13 -0.08 -30.37
C LEU A 35 -2.22 -1.14 -30.24
N VAL A 36 -3.21 -1.13 -31.14
CA VAL A 36 -4.33 -2.08 -31.10
C VAL A 36 -4.07 -3.37 -31.88
N ARG A 37 -2.87 -3.53 -32.47
CA ARG A 37 -2.52 -4.72 -33.24
C ARG A 37 -2.69 -5.99 -32.42
N GLY A 38 -3.46 -6.94 -32.95
CA GLY A 38 -3.79 -8.21 -32.28
C GLY A 38 -4.92 -8.11 -31.25
N LYS A 39 -5.51 -6.93 -31.01
CA LYS A 39 -6.70 -6.77 -30.16
C LYS A 39 -7.96 -7.01 -30.96
N THR A 40 -8.76 -7.99 -30.55
CA THR A 40 -9.98 -8.42 -31.24
C THR A 40 -11.26 -7.84 -30.64
N THR A 41 -11.21 -7.34 -29.40
CA THR A 41 -12.36 -6.77 -28.68
C THR A 41 -12.19 -5.27 -28.51
N ASP A 42 -13.29 -4.52 -28.53
CA ASP A 42 -13.23 -3.07 -28.35
C ASP A 42 -12.67 -2.68 -26.98
N ILE A 43 -13.06 -3.37 -25.91
CA ILE A 43 -12.46 -3.15 -24.58
C ILE A 43 -10.94 -3.39 -24.59
N GLY A 44 -10.45 -4.41 -25.31
CA GLY A 44 -9.03 -4.67 -25.42
C GLY A 44 -8.28 -3.63 -26.25
N LYS A 45 -8.94 -2.97 -27.21
CA LYS A 45 -8.41 -1.80 -27.92
C LYS A 45 -8.34 -0.60 -26.99
N VAL A 46 -9.43 -0.29 -26.27
CA VAL A 46 -9.49 0.83 -25.32
C VAL A 46 -8.42 0.70 -24.25
N GLU A 47 -8.25 -0.48 -23.65
CA GLU A 47 -7.22 -0.74 -22.65
C GLU A 47 -5.81 -0.52 -23.21
N ALA A 48 -5.52 -1.02 -24.42
CA ALA A 48 -4.20 -0.82 -25.03
C ALA A 48 -3.87 0.66 -25.30
N LEU A 49 -4.87 1.45 -25.73
CA LEU A 49 -4.72 2.88 -25.92
C LEU A 49 -4.57 3.62 -24.58
N TYR A 50 -5.36 3.24 -23.57
CA TYR A 50 -5.25 3.77 -22.21
C TYR A 50 -3.86 3.52 -21.62
N ASP A 51 -3.37 2.28 -21.67
CA ASP A 51 -2.06 1.88 -21.14
C ASP A 51 -0.95 2.76 -21.74
N TYR A 52 -0.99 2.96 -23.06
CA TYR A 52 -0.03 3.82 -23.76
C TYR A 52 -0.09 5.27 -23.28
N VAL A 53 -1.28 5.89 -23.30
CA VAL A 53 -1.43 7.31 -22.93
C VAL A 53 -1.07 7.55 -21.46
N SER A 54 -1.43 6.61 -20.58
CA SER A 54 -1.15 6.70 -19.15
C SER A 54 0.35 6.59 -18.86
N MET A 55 1.03 5.57 -19.41
CA MET A 55 2.40 5.23 -19.01
C MET A 55 3.49 5.92 -19.82
N ASN A 56 3.24 6.27 -21.08
CA ASN A 56 4.27 6.77 -22.01
C ASN A 56 4.34 8.29 -22.13
N LEU A 57 3.50 9.02 -21.40
CA LEU A 57 3.48 10.49 -21.37
C LEU A 57 3.74 11.00 -19.96
N ARG A 58 4.60 12.01 -19.82
CA ARG A 58 4.87 12.68 -18.55
C ARG A 58 3.82 13.74 -18.25
N TYR A 59 3.27 13.74 -17.04
CA TYR A 59 2.38 14.81 -16.60
C TYR A 59 3.12 16.12 -16.36
N VAL A 60 2.79 17.16 -17.13
CA VAL A 60 3.36 18.51 -16.97
C VAL A 60 2.24 19.53 -17.16
N SER A 61 1.92 20.28 -16.09
CA SER A 61 0.83 21.25 -16.10
C SER A 61 1.33 22.68 -16.30
N LEU A 62 0.94 23.27 -17.42
CA LEU A 62 1.16 24.68 -17.77
C LEU A 62 -0.19 25.32 -18.12
N SER A 63 -0.90 25.83 -17.11
CA SER A 63 -2.29 26.31 -17.25
C SER A 63 -2.36 27.84 -17.09
N PHE A 64 -2.15 28.57 -18.19
CA PHE A 64 -2.30 30.03 -18.24
C PHE A 64 -3.42 30.44 -19.22
N GLY A 65 -4.25 31.41 -18.82
CA GLY A 65 -5.32 31.96 -19.66
C GLY A 65 -6.28 30.88 -20.18
N ILE A 66 -6.49 30.85 -21.51
CA ILE A 66 -7.35 29.85 -22.16
C ILE A 66 -6.79 28.43 -22.07
N GLY A 67 -5.47 28.28 -21.93
CA GLY A 67 -4.78 27.00 -21.73
C GLY A 67 -5.15 26.31 -20.42
N ARG A 68 -5.94 26.95 -19.55
CA ARG A 68 -6.61 26.27 -18.43
C ARG A 68 -7.69 25.27 -18.90
N TYR A 69 -8.31 25.52 -20.06
CA TYR A 69 -9.44 24.74 -20.58
C TYR A 69 -9.14 24.09 -21.94
N GLN A 70 -8.40 24.78 -22.81
CA GLN A 70 -8.07 24.30 -24.15
C GLN A 70 -6.82 23.42 -24.12
N PRO A 71 -6.88 22.15 -24.59
CA PRO A 71 -5.72 21.30 -24.71
C PRO A 71 -4.84 21.67 -25.90
N HIS A 72 -3.61 21.18 -25.93
CA HIS A 72 -2.81 21.09 -27.16
C HIS A 72 -3.43 20.06 -28.11
N SER A 73 -3.00 20.06 -29.38
CA SER A 73 -3.51 19.07 -30.34
C SER A 73 -3.07 17.65 -29.98
N ALA A 74 -3.92 16.65 -30.21
CA ALA A 74 -3.57 15.25 -29.94
C ALA A 74 -2.28 14.81 -30.65
N THR A 75 -2.00 15.33 -31.85
CA THR A 75 -0.76 15.04 -32.59
C THR A 75 0.46 15.66 -31.90
N GLU A 76 0.35 16.89 -31.42
CA GLU A 76 1.43 17.55 -30.68
C GLU A 76 1.72 16.83 -29.36
N VAL A 77 0.69 16.44 -28.61
CA VAL A 77 0.83 15.69 -27.36
C VAL A 77 1.49 14.34 -27.60
N LEU A 78 1.13 13.65 -28.69
CA LEU A 78 1.77 12.39 -29.10
C LEU A 78 3.26 12.58 -29.41
N ALA A 79 3.61 13.63 -30.16
CA ALA A 79 4.99 13.91 -30.55
C ALA A 79 5.85 14.33 -29.34
N ASN A 80 5.33 15.20 -28.49
CA ASN A 80 6.03 15.79 -27.35
C ASN A 80 6.16 14.84 -26.15
N LYS A 81 5.25 13.87 -26.02
CA LYS A 81 5.20 12.89 -24.91
C LYS A 81 5.10 13.51 -23.51
N TYR A 82 4.50 14.69 -23.41
CA TYR A 82 4.12 15.31 -22.16
C TYR A 82 2.82 16.12 -22.33
N GLY A 83 2.14 16.38 -21.22
CA GLY A 83 0.92 17.19 -21.17
C GLY A 83 0.23 17.07 -19.82
N ASP A 84 -0.82 17.85 -19.60
CA ASP A 84 -1.66 17.72 -18.39
C ASP A 84 -2.96 16.94 -18.65
N CYS A 85 -3.92 17.02 -17.72
CA CYS A 85 -5.12 16.18 -17.73
C CYS A 85 -5.92 16.30 -19.03
N LYS A 86 -6.11 17.52 -19.55
CA LYS A 86 -6.83 17.78 -20.81
C LYS A 86 -6.02 17.31 -22.04
N ASP A 87 -4.69 17.45 -22.00
CA ASP A 87 -3.82 16.99 -23.09
C ASP A 87 -3.84 15.45 -23.20
N LYS A 88 -3.77 14.75 -22.07
CA LYS A 88 -3.87 13.28 -22.06
C LYS A 88 -5.28 12.81 -22.43
N ALA A 89 -6.32 13.53 -22.01
CA ALA A 89 -7.69 13.23 -22.38
C ALA A 89 -7.94 13.40 -23.89
N VAL A 90 -7.44 14.49 -24.50
CA VAL A 90 -7.61 14.73 -25.93
C VAL A 90 -6.81 13.73 -26.78
N LEU A 91 -5.61 13.33 -26.33
CA LEU A 91 -4.83 12.29 -27.01
C LEU A 91 -5.56 10.94 -26.98
N LEU A 92 -6.08 10.53 -25.81
CA LEU A 92 -6.85 9.28 -25.71
C LEU A 92 -8.07 9.32 -26.64
N ASN A 93 -8.82 10.43 -26.65
CA ASN A 93 -9.95 10.60 -27.58
C ASN A 93 -9.49 10.47 -29.04
N GLY A 94 -8.42 11.17 -29.45
CA GLY A 94 -7.92 11.11 -30.82
C GLY A 94 -7.47 9.70 -31.26
N LEU A 95 -6.86 8.93 -30.35
CA LEU A 95 -6.46 7.54 -30.61
C LEU A 95 -7.69 6.60 -30.71
N LEU A 96 -8.71 6.82 -29.88
CA LEU A 96 -9.97 6.07 -29.96
C LEU A 96 -10.67 6.32 -31.30
N GLU A 97 -10.80 7.59 -31.71
CA GLU A 97 -11.42 7.97 -32.98
C GLU A 97 -10.70 7.33 -34.18
N ALA A 98 -9.37 7.22 -34.11
CA ALA A 98 -8.58 6.61 -35.16
C ALA A 98 -8.88 5.13 -35.41
N VAL A 99 -9.48 4.43 -34.43
CA VAL A 99 -9.88 3.01 -34.51
C VAL A 99 -11.41 2.82 -34.54
N GLY A 100 -12.16 3.91 -34.74
CA GLY A 100 -13.63 3.88 -34.83
C GLY A 100 -14.34 3.73 -33.49
N LEU A 101 -13.68 4.09 -32.38
CA LEU A 101 -14.27 4.16 -31.05
C LEU A 101 -14.39 5.61 -30.62
N HIS A 102 -15.30 5.89 -29.68
CA HIS A 102 -15.57 7.25 -29.23
C HIS A 102 -15.22 7.45 -27.77
N GLY A 103 -14.52 8.55 -27.48
CA GLY A 103 -14.23 9.01 -26.14
C GLY A 103 -14.77 10.42 -25.91
N TYR A 104 -15.33 10.65 -24.73
CA TYR A 104 -15.90 11.93 -24.32
C TYR A 104 -15.06 12.53 -23.21
N PRO A 105 -14.63 13.81 -23.32
CA PRO A 105 -14.04 14.51 -22.18
C PRO A 105 -15.07 14.64 -21.05
N VAL A 106 -14.57 14.52 -19.83
CA VAL A 106 -15.35 14.62 -18.61
C VAL A 106 -14.69 15.66 -17.71
N LEU A 107 -15.39 16.77 -17.45
CA LEU A 107 -14.92 17.78 -16.51
C LEU A 107 -15.34 17.40 -15.09
N ILE A 108 -14.37 17.35 -14.17
CA ILE A 108 -14.60 16.88 -12.80
C ILE A 108 -13.84 17.77 -11.80
N ASN A 109 -14.34 17.81 -10.56
CA ASN A 109 -13.63 18.42 -9.45
C ASN A 109 -13.07 17.34 -8.50
N SER A 110 -11.75 17.30 -8.38
CA SER A 110 -11.03 16.32 -7.54
C SER A 110 -10.99 16.69 -6.06
N THR A 111 -11.30 17.92 -5.66
CA THR A 111 -11.11 18.39 -4.27
C THR A 111 -12.42 18.72 -3.56
N ARG A 112 -13.46 19.16 -4.28
CA ARG A 112 -14.76 19.55 -3.70
C ARG A 112 -15.94 18.95 -4.47
N LYS A 113 -17.14 19.11 -3.92
CA LYS A 113 -18.40 18.85 -4.63
C LYS A 113 -18.73 20.07 -5.50
N ILE A 114 -19.36 19.84 -6.64
CA ILE A 114 -19.91 20.90 -7.48
C ILE A 114 -21.33 21.25 -7.03
N ASP A 115 -21.78 22.44 -7.36
CA ASP A 115 -23.17 22.86 -7.28
C ASP A 115 -23.85 22.56 -8.64
N PRO A 116 -24.79 21.60 -8.72
CA PRO A 116 -25.43 21.22 -9.98
C PRO A 116 -26.32 22.32 -10.56
N ASP A 117 -26.73 23.32 -9.77
CA ASP A 117 -27.60 24.41 -10.21
C ASP A 117 -26.82 25.62 -10.79
N VAL A 118 -25.48 25.58 -10.70
CA VAL A 118 -24.60 26.67 -11.14
C VAL A 118 -23.75 26.24 -12.34
N PRO A 119 -24.25 26.31 -13.58
CA PRO A 119 -23.49 25.93 -14.75
C PRO A 119 -22.26 26.83 -14.95
N SER A 120 -21.09 26.33 -14.58
CA SER A 120 -19.84 27.11 -14.63
C SER A 120 -18.61 26.21 -14.82
N PRO A 121 -17.79 26.44 -15.86
CA PRO A 121 -16.54 25.71 -16.07
C PRO A 121 -15.57 25.81 -14.89
N ALA A 122 -15.62 26.93 -14.14
CA ALA A 122 -14.73 27.16 -13.00
C ALA A 122 -15.00 26.23 -11.80
N GLN A 123 -16.08 25.45 -11.84
CA GLN A 123 -16.33 24.42 -10.85
C GLN A 123 -15.39 23.22 -11.01
N PHE A 124 -14.80 23.02 -12.18
CA PHE A 124 -13.94 21.86 -12.47
C PHE A 124 -12.45 22.22 -12.39
N ASN A 125 -11.63 21.24 -12.03
CA ASN A 125 -10.17 21.39 -11.92
C ASN A 125 -9.40 20.21 -12.52
N HIS A 126 -10.10 19.24 -13.10
CA HIS A 126 -9.53 18.03 -13.69
C HIS A 126 -10.37 17.57 -14.89
N VAL A 127 -9.73 16.85 -15.81
CA VAL A 127 -10.38 16.28 -17.00
C VAL A 127 -10.02 14.80 -17.12
N ILE A 128 -11.04 13.96 -17.29
CA ILE A 128 -10.92 12.51 -17.51
C ILE A 128 -11.70 12.11 -18.77
N ASN A 129 -11.83 10.81 -19.05
CA ASN A 129 -12.55 10.31 -20.22
C ASN A 129 -13.70 9.37 -19.84
N LEU A 130 -14.78 9.43 -20.61
CA LEU A 130 -15.83 8.43 -20.67
C LEU A 130 -15.82 7.79 -22.06
N VAL A 131 -15.73 6.46 -22.13
CA VAL A 131 -15.75 5.71 -23.38
C VAL A 131 -17.01 4.83 -23.40
N PRO A 132 -18.07 5.22 -24.13
CA PRO A 132 -19.23 4.36 -24.32
C PRO A 132 -18.88 3.18 -25.22
N LEU A 133 -19.09 1.98 -24.70
CA LEU A 133 -19.16 0.73 -25.47
C LEU A 133 -20.59 0.20 -25.44
N ARG A 134 -20.89 -0.79 -26.30
CA ARG A 134 -22.25 -1.36 -26.44
C ARG A 134 -22.91 -1.73 -25.11
N ASP A 135 -22.16 -2.35 -24.20
CA ASP A 135 -22.68 -2.91 -22.95
C ASP A 135 -22.06 -2.27 -21.69
N ALA A 136 -21.26 -1.20 -21.83
CA ALA A 136 -20.54 -0.60 -20.71
C ALA A 136 -20.16 0.87 -20.96
N MET A 137 -20.20 1.66 -19.90
CA MET A 137 -19.62 2.99 -19.85
C MET A 137 -18.28 2.93 -19.11
N LEU A 138 -17.18 3.14 -19.83
CA LEU A 138 -15.83 3.05 -19.26
C LEU A 138 -15.33 4.42 -18.82
N TRP A 139 -15.19 4.61 -17.50
CA TRP A 139 -14.58 5.81 -16.93
C TRP A 139 -13.07 5.60 -16.79
N LEU A 140 -12.28 6.49 -17.39
CA LEU A 140 -10.83 6.34 -17.52
C LEU A 140 -10.13 7.64 -17.14
N ASP A 141 -9.05 7.55 -16.36
CA ASP A 141 -8.15 8.68 -16.07
C ASP A 141 -6.69 8.30 -16.38
N THR A 142 -6.15 8.87 -17.46
CA THR A 142 -4.77 8.64 -17.90
C THR A 142 -3.75 9.50 -17.15
N THR A 143 -4.18 10.34 -16.22
CA THR A 143 -3.32 11.27 -15.46
C THR A 143 -2.50 10.56 -14.40
N THR A 144 -3.01 9.46 -13.83
CA THR A 144 -2.38 8.77 -12.70
C THR A 144 -1.16 7.93 -13.12
N GLU A 145 -0.95 7.73 -14.43
CA GLU A 145 0.16 7.05 -15.11
C GLU A 145 0.30 5.55 -14.80
N VAL A 146 0.21 5.15 -13.54
CA VAL A 146 0.32 3.77 -13.03
C VAL A 146 -0.99 3.25 -12.44
N ALA A 147 -2.11 3.87 -12.80
CA ALA A 147 -3.41 3.36 -12.42
C ALA A 147 -3.81 2.17 -13.31
N PRO A 148 -4.25 1.04 -12.73
CA PRO A 148 -4.88 -0.02 -13.50
C PRO A 148 -6.06 0.49 -14.33
N PHE A 149 -6.32 -0.19 -15.45
CA PHE A 149 -7.41 0.17 -16.34
C PHE A 149 -8.74 0.28 -15.58
N ARG A 150 -9.49 1.37 -15.84
CA ARG A 150 -10.78 1.72 -15.19
C ARG A 150 -10.71 2.07 -13.71
N VAL A 151 -9.52 2.15 -13.11
CA VAL A 151 -9.38 2.62 -11.73
C VAL A 151 -9.36 4.14 -11.72
N LEU A 152 -10.35 4.75 -11.05
CA LEU A 152 -10.32 6.16 -10.67
C LEU A 152 -9.76 6.31 -9.26
N LEU A 153 -8.98 7.37 -9.01
CA LEU A 153 -8.54 7.72 -7.66
C LEU A 153 -9.72 7.92 -6.71
N PRO A 154 -9.58 7.67 -5.39
CA PRO A 154 -10.67 7.86 -4.42
C PRO A 154 -11.32 9.25 -4.50
N SER A 155 -10.53 10.29 -4.74
CA SER A 155 -11.00 11.66 -4.88
C SER A 155 -11.90 11.92 -6.10
N LEU A 156 -11.94 10.99 -7.06
CA LEU A 156 -12.71 11.06 -8.30
C LEU A 156 -13.92 10.11 -8.31
N ARG A 157 -14.11 9.26 -7.30
CA ARG A 157 -15.24 8.31 -7.20
C ARG A 157 -16.47 8.95 -6.58
N LYS A 158 -17.67 8.50 -6.98
CA LYS A 158 -18.96 9.01 -6.50
C LYS A 158 -19.12 10.54 -6.68
N LYS A 159 -18.43 11.11 -7.66
CA LYS A 159 -18.42 12.56 -7.96
C LYS A 159 -19.37 12.85 -9.12
N MET A 160 -20.09 13.95 -9.01
CA MET A 160 -20.80 14.53 -10.15
C MET A 160 -19.80 15.20 -11.09
N ALA A 161 -19.85 14.83 -12.36
CA ALA A 161 -18.95 15.28 -13.41
C ALA A 161 -19.76 15.65 -14.67
N LEU A 162 -19.24 16.58 -15.46
CA LEU A 162 -19.87 17.01 -16.71
C LEU A 162 -19.29 16.19 -17.85
N VAL A 163 -20.07 15.26 -18.39
CA VAL A 163 -19.75 14.51 -19.61
C VAL A 163 -20.12 15.36 -20.81
N ILE A 164 -19.23 15.45 -21.79
CA ILE A 164 -19.46 16.27 -22.99
C ILE A 164 -19.24 15.38 -24.20
N SER A 165 -20.31 15.08 -24.93
CA SER A 165 -20.24 14.28 -26.16
C SER A 165 -19.64 15.09 -27.31
N GLN A 166 -19.31 14.40 -28.40
CA GLN A 166 -18.64 15.02 -29.56
C GLN A 166 -19.44 16.17 -30.20
N ASP A 167 -20.76 16.05 -30.24
CA ASP A 167 -21.70 17.04 -30.78
C ASP A 167 -21.94 18.22 -29.81
N GLY A 168 -21.28 18.21 -28.64
CA GLY A 168 -21.36 19.28 -27.65
C GLY A 168 -22.56 19.18 -26.71
N ASN A 169 -23.33 18.09 -26.76
CA ASN A 169 -24.30 17.80 -25.72
C ASN A 169 -23.58 17.50 -24.41
N ALA A 170 -24.12 17.97 -23.29
CA ALA A 170 -23.52 17.74 -21.99
C ALA A 170 -24.51 17.33 -20.90
N SER A 171 -24.13 16.31 -20.14
CA SER A 171 -24.90 15.75 -19.04
C SER A 171 -24.06 15.75 -17.78
N LEU A 172 -24.70 16.02 -16.65
CA LEU A 172 -24.10 15.74 -15.36
C LEU A 172 -24.32 14.27 -15.03
N GLU A 173 -23.23 13.54 -14.82
CA GLU A 173 -23.25 12.11 -14.50
C GLU A 173 -22.37 11.82 -13.30
N GLN A 174 -22.68 10.73 -12.59
CA GLN A 174 -21.92 10.33 -11.42
C GLN A 174 -20.85 9.29 -11.79
N THR A 175 -19.62 9.52 -11.37
CA THR A 175 -18.54 8.54 -11.54
C THR A 175 -18.75 7.29 -10.68
N PRO A 176 -18.20 6.13 -11.08
CA PRO A 176 -18.29 4.90 -10.30
C PRO A 176 -17.79 5.09 -8.85
N GLU A 177 -18.49 4.47 -7.91
CA GLU A 177 -18.13 4.52 -6.49
C GLU A 177 -17.03 3.51 -6.12
N HIS A 178 -17.01 2.36 -6.79
CA HIS A 178 -16.16 1.23 -6.43
C HIS A 178 -15.04 0.98 -7.45
N LEU A 179 -14.00 0.28 -6.99
CA LEU A 179 -12.98 -0.29 -7.87
C LEU A 179 -13.64 -1.25 -8.88
N PRO A 180 -13.05 -1.41 -10.09
CA PRO A 180 -13.56 -2.36 -11.08
C PRO A 180 -13.27 -3.83 -10.72
N PHE A 181 -12.69 -4.08 -9.55
CA PHE A 181 -12.35 -5.39 -9.00
C PHE A 181 -12.50 -5.37 -7.46
N PRO A 182 -12.66 -6.53 -6.80
CA PRO A 182 -12.63 -6.62 -5.34
C PRO A 182 -11.29 -6.14 -4.79
N ALA A 183 -11.31 -5.30 -3.75
CA ALA A 183 -10.09 -4.83 -3.12
C ALA A 183 -9.54 -5.89 -2.17
N VAL A 184 -8.28 -6.31 -2.38
CA VAL A 184 -7.61 -7.31 -1.56
C VAL A 184 -6.21 -6.84 -1.19
N GLN A 185 -5.79 -7.15 0.04
CA GLN A 185 -4.43 -6.99 0.52
C GLN A 185 -3.99 -8.27 1.24
N THR A 186 -2.83 -8.82 0.89
CA THR A 186 -2.25 -9.98 1.55
C THR A 186 -0.89 -9.65 2.15
N LEU A 187 -0.58 -10.28 3.27
CA LEU A 187 0.74 -10.28 3.88
C LEU A 187 1.11 -11.70 4.29
N ASP A 188 2.12 -12.27 3.67
CA ASP A 188 2.65 -13.58 3.98
C ASP A 188 3.99 -13.43 4.68
N VAL A 189 4.12 -14.07 5.84
CA VAL A 189 5.34 -14.08 6.64
C VAL A 189 5.75 -15.52 6.87
N GLU A 190 6.90 -15.91 6.32
CA GLU A 190 7.56 -17.17 6.65
C GLU A 190 8.86 -16.88 7.37
N GLY A 191 9.00 -17.36 8.61
CA GLY A 191 10.17 -17.06 9.43
C GLY A 191 10.67 -18.22 10.26
N GLN A 192 11.90 -18.06 10.72
CA GLN A 192 12.59 -18.96 11.61
C GLN A 192 13.22 -18.17 12.76
N VAL A 193 13.04 -18.68 13.97
CA VAL A 193 13.76 -18.22 15.15
C VAL A 193 14.90 -19.20 15.40
N ASP A 194 16.12 -18.69 15.48
CA ASP A 194 17.30 -19.52 15.74
C ASP A 194 17.49 -19.81 17.23
N ALA A 195 18.53 -20.57 17.55
CA ALA A 195 18.89 -20.89 18.93
C ALA A 195 19.34 -19.67 19.75
N LEU A 196 19.70 -18.54 19.14
CA LEU A 196 20.00 -17.30 19.86
C LEU A 196 18.75 -16.47 20.13
N GLY A 197 17.62 -16.83 19.52
CA GLY A 197 16.38 -16.06 19.61
C GLY A 197 16.30 -14.93 18.59
N LYS A 198 17.14 -14.97 17.54
CA LYS A 198 17.06 -14.06 16.39
C LYS A 198 16.01 -14.58 15.41
N LEU A 199 15.16 -13.68 14.92
CA LEU A 199 14.21 -13.94 13.84
C LEU A 199 14.88 -13.65 12.49
N ASP A 200 14.77 -14.58 11.55
CA ASP A 200 14.89 -14.33 10.10
C ASP A 200 13.55 -14.64 9.45
N ALA A 201 12.98 -13.68 8.73
CA ALA A 201 11.68 -13.84 8.08
C ALA A 201 11.70 -13.31 6.65
N HIS A 202 11.14 -14.09 5.72
CA HIS A 202 10.75 -13.62 4.41
C HIS A 202 9.32 -13.09 4.47
N VAL A 203 9.13 -11.86 4.01
CA VAL A 203 7.85 -11.16 4.02
C VAL A 203 7.46 -10.86 2.59
N VAL A 204 6.23 -11.22 2.21
CA VAL A 204 5.64 -10.92 0.91
C VAL A 204 4.34 -10.16 1.14
N PHE A 205 4.26 -8.96 0.59
CA PHE A 205 3.09 -8.10 0.61
C PHE A 205 2.53 -7.97 -0.80
N GLU A 206 1.24 -8.21 -0.97
CA GLU A 206 0.55 -7.96 -2.23
C GLU A 206 -0.71 -7.13 -2.00
N THR A 207 -1.03 -6.25 -2.94
CA THR A 207 -2.26 -5.46 -2.89
C THR A 207 -2.83 -5.21 -4.26
N ARG A 208 -4.16 -5.36 -4.34
CA ARG A 208 -5.00 -4.95 -5.45
C ARG A 208 -6.11 -4.09 -4.87
N SER A 209 -5.80 -2.84 -4.57
CA SER A 209 -6.66 -1.90 -3.84
C SER A 209 -6.20 -0.46 -4.08
N ASP A 210 -6.81 0.54 -3.44
CA ASP A 210 -6.35 1.93 -3.55
C ASP A 210 -4.91 2.16 -3.07
N ALA A 211 -4.46 1.40 -2.07
CA ALA A 211 -3.07 1.45 -1.60
C ALA A 211 -2.06 1.08 -2.71
N GLU A 212 -2.49 0.29 -3.69
CA GLU A 212 -1.68 -0.09 -4.85
C GLU A 212 -1.20 1.15 -5.63
N LEU A 213 -2.08 2.14 -5.80
CA LEU A 213 -1.79 3.35 -6.59
C LEU A 213 -0.74 4.21 -5.90
N GLU A 214 -0.89 4.40 -4.60
CA GLU A 214 0.05 5.18 -3.78
C GLU A 214 1.44 4.54 -3.80
N LEU A 215 1.51 3.23 -3.63
CA LEU A 215 2.76 2.47 -3.68
C LEU A 215 3.41 2.56 -5.06
N ARG A 216 2.67 2.24 -6.14
CA ARG A 216 3.20 2.34 -7.51
C ARG A 216 3.71 3.73 -7.83
N ALA A 217 2.95 4.77 -7.48
CA ALA A 217 3.34 6.15 -7.73
C ALA A 217 4.57 6.57 -6.90
N GLY A 218 4.67 6.10 -5.64
CA GLY A 218 5.84 6.27 -4.80
C GLY A 218 7.08 5.62 -5.41
N PHE A 219 7.03 4.32 -5.67
CA PHE A 219 8.16 3.56 -6.22
C PHE A 219 8.59 4.05 -7.61
N ARG A 220 7.65 4.44 -8.48
CA ARG A 220 7.98 4.97 -9.82
C ARG A 220 8.70 6.33 -9.78
N ARG A 221 8.49 7.13 -8.73
CA ARG A 221 9.15 8.43 -8.56
C ARG A 221 10.44 8.36 -7.76
N SER A 222 10.79 7.20 -7.22
CA SER A 222 11.93 7.02 -6.33
C SER A 222 12.99 6.09 -6.92
N THR A 223 14.25 6.33 -6.56
CA THR A 223 15.38 5.46 -6.93
C THR A 223 15.41 4.21 -6.03
N PRO A 224 16.06 3.11 -6.46
CA PRO A 224 16.22 1.93 -5.60
C PRO A 224 16.81 2.21 -4.22
N GLN A 225 17.70 3.21 -4.10
CA GLN A 225 18.26 3.61 -2.81
C GLN A 225 17.22 4.28 -1.90
N GLN A 226 16.32 5.08 -2.47
CA GLN A 226 15.22 5.71 -1.73
C GLN A 226 14.17 4.70 -1.28
N TRP A 227 14.01 3.59 -2.00
CA TRP A 227 13.11 2.50 -1.61
C TRP A 227 13.50 1.93 -0.25
N THR A 228 14.79 1.63 -0.05
CA THR A 228 15.33 1.13 1.23
C THR A 228 14.96 2.03 2.40
N GLU A 229 15.12 3.34 2.26
CA GLU A 229 14.79 4.30 3.32
C GLU A 229 13.28 4.40 3.56
N MET A 230 12.46 4.33 2.51
CA MET A 230 11.00 4.31 2.64
C MET A 230 10.52 3.08 3.43
N ILE A 231 11.13 1.92 3.20
CA ILE A 231 10.76 0.68 3.90
C ILE A 231 11.23 0.70 5.34
N LYS A 232 12.45 1.21 5.60
CA LYS A 232 12.91 1.42 6.97
C LYS A 232 11.93 2.32 7.72
N ALA A 233 11.50 3.43 7.13
CA ALA A 233 10.51 4.31 7.74
C ALA A 233 9.17 3.60 8.01
N ILE A 234 8.69 2.74 7.09
CA ILE A 234 7.49 1.93 7.30
C ILE A 234 7.67 0.92 8.44
N ALA A 235 8.83 0.26 8.51
CA ALA A 235 9.15 -0.70 9.57
C ALA A 235 9.30 -0.02 10.94
N GLU A 236 9.96 1.14 10.98
CA GLU A 236 10.15 1.98 12.17
C GLU A 236 8.83 2.47 12.77
N GLN A 237 7.85 2.79 11.92
CA GLN A 237 6.50 3.16 12.37
C GLN A 237 5.70 1.99 12.96
N ARG A 238 6.16 0.74 12.80
CA ARG A 238 5.44 -0.46 13.22
C ARG A 238 6.10 -1.14 14.41
N GLY A 239 5.86 -0.56 15.59
CA GLY A 239 6.04 -1.21 16.90
C GLY A 239 7.40 -1.89 17.11
N ASN A 240 7.38 -3.13 17.60
CA ASN A 240 8.59 -3.86 18.01
C ASN A 240 9.53 -4.24 16.86
N TYR A 241 9.10 -4.09 15.60
CA TYR A 241 9.89 -4.38 14.40
C TYR A 241 10.69 -3.18 13.89
N GLY A 242 10.55 -2.00 14.49
CA GLY A 242 11.33 -0.81 14.11
C GLY A 242 12.85 -0.95 14.31
N ARG A 243 13.30 -1.99 15.01
CA ARG A 243 14.73 -2.36 15.16
C ARG A 243 15.18 -3.45 14.19
N ALA A 244 14.28 -3.97 13.37
CA ALA A 244 14.62 -5.07 12.48
C ALA A 244 15.45 -4.55 11.29
N ALA A 245 16.51 -5.29 10.96
CA ALA A 245 17.25 -5.07 9.73
C ALA A 245 16.42 -5.60 8.55
N VAL A 246 16.29 -4.79 7.51
CA VAL A 246 15.60 -5.18 6.27
C VAL A 246 16.62 -5.34 5.15
N SER A 247 16.56 -6.47 4.43
CA SER A 247 17.45 -6.79 3.31
C SER A 247 16.68 -7.45 2.15
N ASP A 248 17.37 -7.65 1.02
CA ASP A 248 16.87 -8.34 -0.19
C ASP A 248 15.50 -7.84 -0.70
N PHE A 249 15.24 -6.55 -0.48
CA PHE A 249 13.95 -5.97 -0.84
C PHE A 249 13.77 -5.87 -2.34
N LYS A 250 12.59 -6.28 -2.82
CA LYS A 250 12.19 -6.21 -4.21
C LYS A 250 10.74 -5.74 -4.32
N VAL A 251 10.45 -5.02 -5.38
CA VAL A 251 9.08 -4.67 -5.79
C VAL A 251 8.84 -5.15 -7.20
N SER A 252 7.60 -5.54 -7.48
CA SER A 252 7.11 -5.70 -8.85
C SER A 252 7.27 -4.39 -9.62
N ASP A 253 7.43 -4.48 -10.93
CA ASP A 253 7.45 -3.31 -11.81
C ASP A 253 6.21 -2.40 -11.55
N PRO A 254 6.41 -1.15 -11.07
CA PRO A 254 5.30 -0.23 -10.82
C PRO A 254 4.45 0.04 -12.07
N ALA A 255 5.00 -0.13 -13.28
CA ALA A 255 4.27 0.02 -14.54
C ALA A 255 3.44 -1.22 -14.92
N ASN A 256 3.66 -2.39 -14.32
CA ASN A 256 2.81 -3.56 -14.55
C ASN A 256 1.50 -3.46 -13.76
N THR A 257 0.50 -2.77 -14.31
CA THR A 257 -0.79 -2.51 -13.66
C THR A 257 -1.81 -3.63 -13.80
N LYS A 258 -1.48 -4.71 -14.49
CA LYS A 258 -2.38 -5.86 -14.74
C LYS A 258 -2.40 -6.83 -13.58
N GLU A 259 -1.25 -7.02 -12.96
CA GLU A 259 -1.09 -7.81 -11.75
C GLU A 259 -1.19 -6.93 -10.49
N PRO A 260 -1.53 -7.50 -9.32
CA PRO A 260 -1.40 -6.83 -8.03
C PRO A 260 0.02 -6.26 -7.84
N PHE A 261 0.13 -5.15 -7.12
CA PHE A 261 1.44 -4.66 -6.72
C PHE A 261 2.01 -5.59 -5.64
N ARG A 262 3.25 -6.05 -5.84
CA ARG A 262 3.95 -6.97 -4.95
C ARG A 262 5.22 -6.34 -4.42
N ALA A 263 5.45 -6.46 -3.11
CA ALA A 263 6.69 -6.12 -2.45
C ALA A 263 7.15 -7.30 -1.60
N GLU A 264 8.44 -7.58 -1.57
CA GLU A 264 8.99 -8.64 -0.72
C GLU A 264 10.35 -8.23 -0.15
N GLY A 265 10.73 -8.84 0.95
CA GLY A 265 12.06 -8.65 1.54
C GLY A 265 12.32 -9.61 2.69
N ARG A 266 13.54 -9.58 3.19
CA ARG A 266 13.92 -10.27 4.42
C ARG A 266 13.94 -9.30 5.59
N LEU A 267 13.47 -9.78 6.73
CA LEU A 267 13.46 -9.08 8.00
C LEU A 267 14.27 -9.91 8.99
N SER A 268 15.29 -9.29 9.60
CA SER A 268 16.12 -9.89 10.64
C SER A 268 15.99 -9.09 11.93
N LEU A 269 15.62 -9.76 13.03
CA LEU A 269 15.45 -9.12 14.34
C LEU A 269 16.14 -9.94 15.43
N SER A 270 17.26 -9.44 15.93
CA SER A 270 17.95 -10.00 17.09
C SER A 270 17.14 -9.76 18.37
N GLY A 271 17.19 -10.71 19.30
CA GLY A 271 16.47 -10.62 20.57
C GLY A 271 14.95 -10.69 20.44
N TYR A 272 14.47 -11.36 19.39
CA TYR A 272 13.05 -11.57 19.17
C TYR A 272 12.46 -12.57 20.18
N LEU A 273 13.20 -13.63 20.52
CA LEU A 273 12.82 -14.59 21.55
C LEU A 273 13.82 -14.58 22.72
N ASN A 274 13.34 -14.17 23.90
CA ASN A 274 14.16 -14.23 25.10
C ASN A 274 14.26 -15.66 25.64
N ARG A 275 15.43 -16.29 25.48
CA ARG A 275 15.70 -17.66 25.96
C ARG A 275 16.24 -17.75 27.39
N SER A 276 16.56 -16.61 28.02
CA SER A 276 17.14 -16.58 29.37
C SER A 276 16.12 -16.87 30.49
N LYS A 277 14.82 -16.91 30.16
CA LYS A 277 13.73 -17.16 31.10
C LYS A 277 13.10 -18.52 30.80
N LYS A 278 12.64 -19.23 31.83
CA LYS A 278 11.89 -20.49 31.65
C LYS A 278 10.62 -20.29 30.82
N GLN A 279 9.96 -19.15 31.00
CA GLN A 279 8.82 -18.73 30.19
C GLN A 279 9.13 -17.39 29.54
N SER A 280 8.88 -17.31 28.23
CA SER A 280 9.00 -16.08 27.46
C SER A 280 7.76 -15.89 26.58
N GLN A 281 7.71 -14.73 25.92
CA GLN A 281 6.60 -14.33 25.07
C GLN A 281 7.14 -13.92 23.72
N LEU A 282 6.43 -14.31 22.67
CA LEU A 282 6.74 -13.96 21.30
C LEU A 282 5.63 -13.10 20.73
N ASP A 283 6.03 -11.98 20.12
CA ASP A 283 5.12 -11.05 19.47
C ASP A 283 4.71 -11.60 18.12
N LEU A 284 3.41 -11.65 17.86
CA LEU A 284 2.92 -12.00 16.54
C LEU A 284 3.15 -10.81 15.58
N PRO A 285 3.73 -11.04 14.38
CA PRO A 285 3.96 -9.98 13.40
C PRO A 285 2.67 -9.53 12.71
N ALA A 286 1.53 -9.42 13.41
CA ALA A 286 0.27 -8.93 12.84
C ALA A 286 0.43 -7.45 12.43
N ILE A 287 0.62 -7.20 11.14
CA ILE A 287 1.12 -5.93 10.60
C ILE A 287 0.15 -5.48 9.49
N GLY A 288 -0.52 -4.33 9.67
CA GLY A 288 -1.31 -3.72 8.58
C GLY A 288 -2.75 -4.24 8.44
N LEU A 289 -3.17 -5.04 9.40
CA LEU A 289 -4.53 -5.58 9.53
C LEU A 289 -5.42 -4.76 10.45
N GLU A 290 -4.98 -3.59 10.89
CA GLU A 290 -5.73 -2.76 11.81
C GLU A 290 -7.01 -2.24 11.11
N PRO A 291 -8.17 -2.31 11.77
CA PRO A 291 -9.36 -1.61 11.31
C PRO A 291 -9.10 -0.10 11.26
N PRO A 292 -9.68 0.63 10.29
CA PRO A 292 -9.48 2.07 10.11
C PRO A 292 -9.57 2.86 11.43
N ASP A 293 -8.60 3.72 11.69
CA ASP A 293 -8.69 4.65 12.80
C ASP A 293 -9.54 5.86 12.38
N ILE A 294 -10.70 6.02 13.00
CA ILE A 294 -11.65 7.09 12.69
C ILE A 294 -11.55 8.28 13.67
N GLY A 295 -10.51 8.31 14.52
CA GLY A 295 -10.30 9.35 15.52
C GLY A 295 -11.22 9.24 16.75
N GLY A 296 -10.83 9.94 17.83
CA GLY A 296 -11.56 10.02 19.10
C GLY A 296 -12.82 10.91 19.06
N GLU A 297 -13.54 10.97 20.19
CA GLU A 297 -14.92 11.47 20.44
C GLU A 297 -15.24 12.96 20.08
N GLY A 298 -14.62 13.55 19.05
CA GLY A 298 -14.76 14.97 18.71
C GLY A 298 -15.66 15.33 17.53
N SER A 299 -16.19 14.37 16.76
CA SER A 299 -17.11 14.65 15.64
C SER A 299 -18.53 14.26 16.00
N SER A 300 -19.49 15.16 15.75
CA SER A 300 -20.93 15.01 16.05
C SER A 300 -21.50 13.64 15.68
N ASP A 301 -22.46 13.14 16.47
CA ASP A 301 -23.19 11.89 16.21
C ASP A 301 -23.91 11.87 14.84
N ASP A 302 -24.17 13.06 14.28
CA ASP A 302 -24.77 13.25 12.95
C ASP A 302 -23.80 12.98 11.78
N ALA A 303 -22.49 12.85 12.03
CA ALA A 303 -21.50 12.60 10.99
C ALA A 303 -21.28 11.10 10.76
N THR A 304 -21.30 10.66 9.50
CA THR A 304 -20.92 9.28 9.12
C THR A 304 -19.47 8.98 9.49
N LEU A 305 -19.20 7.77 9.97
CA LEU A 305 -17.84 7.26 10.18
C LEU A 305 -17.33 6.70 8.85
N GLN A 306 -16.25 7.26 8.33
CA GLN A 306 -15.68 6.90 7.03
C GLN A 306 -14.59 5.84 7.22
N PHE A 307 -14.72 4.70 6.53
CA PHE A 307 -13.75 3.60 6.56
C PHE A 307 -12.87 3.53 5.32
N GLY A 308 -13.27 4.22 4.25
CA GLY A 308 -12.71 4.02 2.91
C GLY A 308 -13.33 2.81 2.22
N PRO A 309 -12.93 2.48 0.98
CA PRO A 309 -13.60 1.44 0.19
C PRO A 309 -13.59 0.06 0.86
N PRO A 310 -14.62 -0.78 0.62
CA PRO A 310 -14.63 -2.16 1.08
C PRO A 310 -13.36 -2.89 0.65
N ILE A 311 -12.76 -3.63 1.57
CA ILE A 311 -11.48 -4.31 1.37
C ILE A 311 -11.40 -5.58 2.20
N GLU A 312 -10.84 -6.62 1.61
CA GLU A 312 -10.39 -7.79 2.33
C GLU A 312 -8.89 -7.71 2.59
N LYS A 313 -8.50 -7.88 3.86
CA LYS A 313 -7.11 -8.00 4.27
C LYS A 313 -6.90 -9.39 4.86
N VAL A 314 -5.87 -10.09 4.37
CA VAL A 314 -5.48 -11.41 4.87
C VAL A 314 -4.02 -11.36 5.26
N GLN A 315 -3.69 -11.93 6.42
CA GLN A 315 -2.32 -12.15 6.81
C GLN A 315 -2.10 -13.59 7.21
N ARG A 316 -1.02 -14.19 6.70
CA ARG A 316 -0.62 -15.54 7.04
C ARG A 316 0.79 -15.53 7.61
N LEU A 317 0.98 -16.32 8.65
CA LEU A 317 2.25 -16.50 9.33
C LEU A 317 2.57 -17.98 9.41
N LYS A 318 3.80 -18.32 9.06
CA LYS A 318 4.44 -19.59 9.40
C LYS A 318 5.75 -19.29 10.10
N LEU A 319 5.86 -19.68 11.36
CA LEU A 319 7.04 -19.42 12.17
C LEU A 319 7.57 -20.74 12.75
N THR A 320 8.81 -21.07 12.44
CA THR A 320 9.51 -22.21 13.03
C THR A 320 10.39 -21.72 14.18
N VAL A 321 10.33 -22.39 15.33
CA VAL A 321 11.19 -22.12 16.49
C VAL A 321 12.11 -23.31 16.77
N PRO A 322 13.14 -23.18 17.63
CA PRO A 322 14.03 -24.29 17.96
C PRO A 322 13.32 -25.43 18.68
N GLU A 323 13.81 -26.66 18.53
CA GLU A 323 13.21 -27.88 19.11
C GLU A 323 13.05 -27.85 20.63
N LEU A 324 13.88 -27.06 21.31
CA LEU A 324 13.85 -26.94 22.78
C LEU A 324 12.72 -26.04 23.28
N VAL A 325 11.81 -25.62 22.40
CA VAL A 325 10.71 -24.72 22.73
C VAL A 325 9.38 -25.43 22.57
N ALA A 326 8.57 -25.39 23.63
CA ALA A 326 7.14 -25.68 23.54
C ALA A 326 6.36 -24.38 23.33
N LEU A 327 5.47 -24.38 22.34
CA LEU A 327 4.63 -23.25 21.99
C LEU A 327 3.21 -23.47 22.47
N ARG A 328 2.60 -22.43 23.04
CA ARG A 328 1.16 -22.41 23.31
C ARG A 328 0.48 -21.42 22.37
N ALA A 329 -0.42 -21.95 21.54
CA ALA A 329 -1.21 -21.15 20.62
C ALA A 329 -2.06 -20.10 21.39
N PRO A 330 -2.23 -18.90 20.82
CA PRO A 330 -3.23 -17.94 21.28
C PRO A 330 -4.65 -18.46 21.12
N ILE A 331 -5.62 -17.71 21.66
CA ILE A 331 -7.04 -18.05 21.54
C ILE A 331 -7.56 -17.50 20.21
N PRO A 332 -8.17 -18.33 19.33
CA PRO A 332 -8.78 -17.84 18.11
C PRO A 332 -9.99 -16.95 18.41
N VAL A 333 -10.17 -15.92 17.60
CA VAL A 333 -11.25 -14.94 17.73
C VAL A 333 -12.04 -14.90 16.44
N HIS A 334 -13.37 -14.75 16.54
CA HIS A 334 -14.23 -14.43 15.42
C HIS A 334 -15.24 -13.36 15.85
N ILE A 335 -15.36 -12.29 15.08
CA ILE A 335 -16.24 -11.16 15.37
C ILE A 335 -16.91 -10.73 14.07
N GLU A 336 -18.23 -10.87 14.04
CA GLU A 336 -19.03 -10.45 12.90
C GLU A 336 -19.87 -9.21 13.26
N ARG A 337 -19.94 -8.30 12.29
CA ARG A 337 -20.83 -7.14 12.23
C ARG A 337 -21.34 -7.01 10.80
N ASP A 338 -22.46 -6.32 10.62
CA ASP A 338 -23.00 -6.02 9.29
C ASP A 338 -22.06 -5.16 8.42
N TYR A 339 -21.12 -4.42 9.04
CA TYR A 339 -20.13 -3.60 8.35
C TYR A 339 -18.73 -4.23 8.26
N ALA A 340 -18.43 -5.28 9.03
CA ALA A 340 -17.12 -5.91 9.05
C ALA A 340 -17.14 -7.34 9.58
N ASP A 341 -16.19 -8.15 9.12
CA ASP A 341 -16.00 -9.53 9.56
C ASP A 341 -14.52 -9.73 9.87
N TYR A 342 -14.23 -10.28 11.05
CA TYR A 342 -12.88 -10.54 11.51
C TYR A 342 -12.74 -11.95 12.05
N SER A 343 -11.62 -12.60 11.71
CA SER A 343 -11.24 -13.88 12.30
C SER A 343 -9.73 -14.02 12.46
N SER A 344 -9.32 -14.69 13.54
CA SER A 344 -7.95 -15.16 13.77
C SER A 344 -7.96 -16.67 14.03
N THR A 345 -6.99 -17.38 13.46
CA THR A 345 -6.78 -18.81 13.70
C THR A 345 -5.32 -19.08 13.99
N TYR A 346 -5.07 -20.06 14.85
CA TYR A 346 -3.74 -20.43 15.32
C TYR A 346 -3.62 -21.94 15.40
N ARG A 347 -2.50 -22.47 14.93
CA ARG A 347 -2.16 -23.89 15.05
C ARG A 347 -0.68 -24.03 15.39
N VAL A 348 -0.39 -24.85 16.39
CA VAL A 348 0.96 -25.29 16.74
C VAL A 348 1.08 -26.76 16.36
N ASP A 349 2.11 -27.09 15.59
CA ASP A 349 2.46 -28.44 15.19
C ASP A 349 3.96 -28.65 15.46
N GLY A 350 4.28 -29.35 16.55
CA GLY A 350 5.63 -29.44 17.07
C GLY A 350 6.23 -28.05 17.36
N HIS A 351 7.24 -27.66 16.58
CA HIS A 351 7.95 -26.38 16.70
C HIS A 351 7.56 -25.38 15.62
N THR A 352 6.48 -25.64 14.89
CA THR A 352 5.95 -24.73 13.88
C THR A 352 4.63 -24.14 14.35
N LEU A 353 4.58 -22.81 14.41
CA LEU A 353 3.37 -22.04 14.54
C LEU A 353 2.88 -21.66 13.14
N THR A 354 1.59 -21.84 12.92
CA THR A 354 0.86 -21.23 11.81
C THR A 354 -0.25 -20.35 12.36
N ALA A 355 -0.43 -19.16 11.77
CA ALA A 355 -1.52 -18.26 12.10
C ALA A 355 -2.09 -17.63 10.84
N GLU A 356 -3.39 -17.39 10.84
CA GLU A 356 -4.08 -16.63 9.80
C GLU A 356 -5.01 -15.63 10.43
N TRP A 357 -4.98 -14.41 9.93
CA TRP A 357 -5.93 -13.36 10.25
C TRP A 357 -6.62 -12.88 8.99
N ARG A 358 -7.93 -12.65 9.09
CA ARG A 358 -8.74 -12.08 8.02
C ARG A 358 -9.57 -10.94 8.58
N LEU A 359 -9.53 -9.80 7.89
CA LEU A 359 -10.40 -8.65 8.13
C LEU A 359 -11.08 -8.27 6.81
N LEU A 360 -12.40 -8.37 6.76
CA LEU A 360 -13.22 -7.89 5.65
C LEU A 360 -14.00 -6.66 6.11
N MET A 361 -13.69 -5.49 5.55
CA MET A 361 -14.53 -4.31 5.67
C MET A 361 -15.59 -4.35 4.56
N ARG A 362 -16.88 -4.46 4.92
CA ARG A 362 -18.00 -4.64 3.98
C ARG A 362 -18.58 -3.31 3.51
N LYS A 363 -18.55 -2.29 4.37
CA LYS A 363 -19.11 -0.95 4.11
C LYS A 363 -18.02 0.10 4.06
N SER A 364 -18.22 1.11 3.23
CA SER A 364 -17.32 2.27 3.16
C SER A 364 -17.54 3.28 4.27
N GLU A 365 -18.72 3.27 4.87
CA GLU A 365 -19.12 4.15 5.96
C GLU A 365 -20.23 3.52 6.80
N ILE A 366 -20.40 3.99 8.03
CA ILE A 366 -21.56 3.72 8.87
C ILE A 366 -22.06 5.01 9.53
N LEU A 367 -23.28 4.97 10.09
CA LEU A 367 -23.85 6.10 10.83
C LEU A 367 -23.01 6.43 12.07
N GLY A 368 -22.86 7.72 12.38
CA GLY A 368 -22.09 8.22 13.52
C GLY A 368 -22.54 7.65 14.87
N ALA A 369 -23.85 7.45 15.04
CA ALA A 369 -24.44 6.81 16.22
C ALA A 369 -23.86 5.41 16.56
N ARG A 370 -23.17 4.75 15.62
CA ARG A 370 -22.52 3.44 15.85
C ARG A 370 -21.05 3.54 16.27
N ARG A 371 -20.55 4.73 16.61
CA ARG A 371 -19.15 4.95 17.01
C ARG A 371 -18.69 4.02 18.14
N HIS A 372 -19.50 3.86 19.18
CA HIS A 372 -19.13 2.99 20.30
C HIS A 372 -19.09 1.51 19.93
N ASP A 373 -20.01 1.04 19.07
CA ASP A 373 -20.00 -0.32 18.51
C ASP A 373 -18.73 -0.55 17.67
N TYR A 374 -18.39 0.40 16.78
CA TYR A 374 -17.16 0.34 16.00
C TYR A 374 -15.90 0.38 16.86
N ALA A 375 -15.85 1.25 17.87
CA ALA A 375 -14.72 1.34 18.78
C ALA A 375 -14.54 0.04 19.58
N ALA A 376 -15.63 -0.62 19.99
CA ALA A 376 -15.58 -1.92 20.63
C ALA A 376 -15.06 -3.01 19.68
N PHE A 377 -15.55 -3.06 18.45
CA PHE A 377 -15.03 -3.95 17.39
C PHE A 377 -13.54 -3.74 17.18
N ARG A 378 -13.09 -2.50 16.95
CA ARG A 378 -11.68 -2.18 16.72
C ARG A 378 -10.80 -2.56 17.91
N ARG A 379 -11.23 -2.27 19.15
CA ARG A 379 -10.48 -2.70 20.35
C ARG A 379 -10.35 -4.22 20.45
N ALA A 380 -11.40 -4.97 20.12
CA ALA A 380 -11.36 -6.42 20.15
C ALA A 380 -10.39 -7.00 19.09
N VAL A 381 -10.38 -6.44 17.88
CA VAL A 381 -9.41 -6.80 16.84
C VAL A 381 -7.98 -6.49 17.28
N LEU A 382 -7.73 -5.28 17.80
CA LEU A 382 -6.40 -4.90 18.29
C LEU A 382 -5.95 -5.76 19.49
N ALA A 383 -6.88 -6.17 20.35
CA ALA A 383 -6.58 -7.06 21.46
C ALA A 383 -6.20 -8.47 20.98
N ASP A 384 -6.86 -8.99 19.94
CA ASP A 384 -6.46 -10.23 19.29
C ASP A 384 -5.05 -10.14 18.68
N GLN A 385 -4.79 -9.06 17.93
CA GLN A 385 -3.47 -8.83 17.32
C GLN A 385 -2.35 -8.63 18.35
N ALA A 386 -2.69 -8.11 19.54
CA ALA A 386 -1.76 -7.94 20.64
C ALA A 386 -1.50 -9.24 21.43
N GLN A 387 -2.25 -10.33 21.16
CA GLN A 387 -2.01 -11.62 21.81
C GLN A 387 -0.55 -12.05 21.60
N LYS A 388 0.03 -12.60 22.66
CA LYS A 388 1.40 -13.11 22.67
C LYS A 388 1.37 -14.62 22.67
N ILE A 389 2.35 -15.20 22.00
CA ILE A 389 2.58 -16.64 22.11
C ILE A 389 3.40 -16.89 23.35
N LEU A 390 2.87 -17.73 24.24
CA LEU A 390 3.63 -18.20 25.38
C LEU A 390 4.60 -19.28 24.91
N VAL A 391 5.86 -19.07 25.27
CA VAL A 391 6.98 -19.94 24.93
C VAL A 391 7.52 -20.53 26.22
N GLU A 392 7.54 -21.86 26.31
CA GLU A 392 8.22 -22.56 27.40
C GLU A 392 9.57 -23.08 26.90
N ASN A 393 10.64 -22.57 27.50
CA ASN A 393 12.00 -22.98 27.19
C ASN A 393 12.31 -24.24 28.02
N SER A 394 12.55 -25.37 27.34
CA SER A 394 12.73 -26.69 27.96
C SER A 394 13.98 -26.79 28.85
N VAL A 395 14.92 -25.86 28.68
CA VAL A 395 16.08 -25.66 29.55
C VAL A 395 16.32 -24.14 29.62
N VAL A 396 16.49 -23.58 30.82
CA VAL A 396 17.20 -22.29 30.98
C VAL A 396 18.67 -22.58 30.70
N SER A 397 18.97 -22.94 29.46
CA SER A 397 20.33 -23.26 29.05
C SER A 397 21.10 -21.96 29.15
N ALA A 398 22.31 -22.00 29.73
CA ALA A 398 23.36 -21.13 29.25
C ALA A 398 23.30 -21.25 27.73
N VAL A 399 22.83 -20.19 27.05
CA VAL A 399 22.63 -20.24 25.60
C VAL A 399 24.03 -20.39 25.06
N GLU A 400 24.47 -21.62 24.81
CA GLU A 400 25.80 -21.85 24.28
C GLU A 400 25.85 -21.14 22.93
N PRO A 401 26.75 -20.14 22.78
CA PRO A 401 26.80 -19.39 21.56
C PRO A 401 27.09 -20.33 20.38
N PRO A 402 26.35 -20.25 19.25
CA PRO A 402 26.59 -21.06 18.07
C PRO A 402 28.06 -20.98 17.68
N ALA A 403 28.70 -22.12 17.37
CA ALA A 403 30.13 -22.17 17.06
C ALA A 403 30.52 -21.22 15.90
N GLU A 404 29.59 -20.94 14.99
CA GLU A 404 29.80 -20.10 13.81
C GLU A 404 29.52 -18.60 14.03
N ALA A 405 28.84 -18.19 15.12
CA ALA A 405 28.40 -16.81 15.35
C ALA A 405 29.56 -15.80 15.33
N SER A 406 29.42 -14.69 14.58
CA SER A 406 30.47 -13.66 14.46
C SER A 406 30.74 -12.94 15.80
N ALA A 407 31.89 -12.26 15.92
CA ALA A 407 32.21 -11.50 17.13
C ALA A 407 31.16 -10.43 17.46
N GLU A 408 30.58 -9.82 16.43
CA GLU A 408 29.53 -8.79 16.55
C GLU A 408 28.20 -9.39 17.01
N GLU A 409 27.77 -10.54 16.44
CA GLU A 409 26.57 -11.25 16.91
C GLU A 409 26.71 -11.72 18.37
N LEU A 410 27.90 -12.21 18.76
CA LEU A 410 28.19 -12.60 20.14
C LEU A 410 28.13 -11.39 21.09
N HIS A 411 28.67 -10.25 20.67
CA HIS A 411 28.59 -9.01 21.43
C HIS A 411 27.13 -8.53 21.61
N ASP A 412 26.33 -8.53 20.55
CA ASP A 412 24.95 -8.09 20.61
C ASP A 412 24.10 -8.99 21.51
N GLN A 413 24.35 -10.30 21.49
CA GLN A 413 23.72 -11.25 22.40
C GLN A 413 24.14 -11.04 23.86
N GLY A 414 25.43 -10.74 24.08
CA GLY A 414 25.94 -10.34 25.40
C GLY A 414 25.25 -9.08 25.93
N LEU A 415 25.00 -8.08 25.07
CA LEU A 415 24.27 -6.87 25.44
C LEU A 415 22.81 -7.15 25.81
N GLU A 416 22.16 -8.05 25.09
CA GLU A 416 20.77 -8.41 25.36
C GLU A 416 20.62 -9.18 26.68
N THR A 417 21.49 -10.17 26.91
CA THR A 417 21.54 -10.91 28.19
C THR A 417 21.89 -9.99 29.36
N PHE A 418 22.80 -9.04 29.18
CA PHE A 418 23.11 -8.00 30.15
C PHE A 418 21.89 -7.13 30.49
N LYS A 419 21.15 -6.64 29.47
CA LYS A 419 19.91 -5.86 29.66
C LYS A 419 18.83 -6.67 30.40
N ASN A 420 18.80 -7.98 30.17
CA ASN A 420 17.90 -8.91 30.84
C ASN A 420 18.37 -9.33 32.25
N HIS A 421 19.42 -8.70 32.79
CA HIS A 421 20.00 -8.96 34.11
C HIS A 421 20.57 -10.38 34.28
N ASN A 422 20.81 -11.10 33.19
CA ASN A 422 21.52 -12.37 33.21
C ASN A 422 23.02 -12.13 32.96
N TYR A 423 23.67 -11.54 33.97
CA TYR A 423 25.08 -11.15 33.89
C TYR A 423 26.05 -12.33 33.70
N PRO A 424 25.84 -13.52 34.30
CA PRO A 424 26.71 -14.68 34.03
C PRO A 424 26.71 -15.09 32.56
N ALA A 425 25.54 -15.18 31.92
CA ALA A 425 25.46 -15.48 30.49
C ALA A 425 26.07 -14.36 29.64
N ALA A 426 25.88 -13.09 30.01
CA ALA A 426 26.47 -11.96 29.32
C ALA A 426 28.00 -12.04 29.29
N VAL A 427 28.64 -12.44 30.40
CA VAL A 427 30.09 -12.67 30.46
C VAL A 427 30.51 -13.72 29.44
N GLU A 428 29.84 -14.88 29.38
CA GLU A 428 30.20 -15.94 28.43
C GLU A 428 30.14 -15.46 26.97
N PHE A 429 29.10 -14.71 26.61
CA PHE A 429 28.96 -14.12 25.28
C PHE A 429 30.07 -13.11 24.97
N PHE A 430 30.35 -12.19 25.88
CA PHE A 430 31.41 -11.20 25.67
C PHE A 430 32.80 -11.83 25.64
N GLU A 431 33.07 -12.86 26.45
CA GLU A 431 34.34 -13.61 26.42
C GLU A 431 34.54 -14.29 25.06
N LYS A 432 33.51 -14.95 24.52
CA LYS A 432 33.61 -15.53 23.18
C LYS A 432 33.74 -14.46 22.08
N ALA A 433 33.08 -13.31 22.23
CA ALA A 433 33.22 -12.20 21.30
C ALA A 433 34.67 -11.68 21.24
N VAL A 434 35.30 -11.43 22.40
CA VAL A 434 36.70 -10.96 22.45
C VAL A 434 37.71 -12.05 22.09
N ALA A 435 37.38 -13.33 22.30
CA ALA A 435 38.20 -14.43 21.82
C ALA A 435 38.22 -14.51 20.28
N LYS A 436 37.08 -14.19 19.64
CA LYS A 436 36.93 -14.22 18.18
C LYS A 436 37.44 -12.95 17.50
N ASP A 437 37.25 -11.79 18.12
CA ASP A 437 37.90 -10.53 17.74
C ASP A 437 38.52 -9.83 18.97
N PRO A 438 39.81 -10.06 19.24
CA PRO A 438 40.51 -9.42 20.36
C PRO A 438 40.55 -7.89 20.28
N LYS A 439 40.27 -7.27 19.13
CA LYS A 439 40.24 -5.81 18.95
C LYS A 439 38.86 -5.20 19.12
N HIS A 440 37.83 -6.00 19.44
CA HIS A 440 36.45 -5.53 19.59
C HIS A 440 36.26 -4.69 20.86
N ARG A 441 36.54 -3.38 20.78
CA ARG A 441 36.55 -2.43 21.92
C ARG A 441 35.28 -2.45 22.76
N TYR A 442 34.10 -2.59 22.13
CA TYR A 442 32.82 -2.58 22.83
C TYR A 442 32.57 -3.87 23.61
N ALA A 443 33.12 -4.99 23.14
CA ALA A 443 32.97 -6.28 23.80
C ALA A 443 33.83 -6.33 25.06
N TRP A 444 35.06 -5.83 24.99
CA TRP A 444 35.90 -5.62 26.18
C TRP A 444 35.23 -4.70 27.21
N ASN A 445 34.72 -3.55 26.79
CA ASN A 445 34.05 -2.60 27.69
C ASN A 445 32.81 -3.23 28.36
N ASN A 446 31.98 -3.94 27.60
CA ASN A 446 30.79 -4.57 28.15
C ASN A 446 31.09 -5.82 28.97
N LEU A 447 32.17 -6.56 28.67
CA LEU A 447 32.70 -7.64 29.50
C LEU A 447 33.13 -7.12 30.87
N GLY A 448 33.91 -6.03 30.91
CA GLY A 448 34.29 -5.38 32.16
C GLY A 448 33.08 -4.91 32.98
N ARG A 449 32.08 -4.30 32.32
CA ARG A 449 30.81 -3.93 32.97
C ARG A 449 30.07 -5.14 33.55
N ALA A 450 30.03 -6.26 32.84
CA ALA A 450 29.41 -7.49 33.33
C ALA A 450 30.16 -8.06 34.54
N TYR A 451 31.50 -7.99 34.53
CA TYR A 451 32.32 -8.38 35.65
C TYR A 451 32.15 -7.48 36.88
N LEU A 452 32.06 -6.16 36.70
CA LEU A 452 31.76 -5.21 37.79
C LEU A 452 30.44 -5.53 38.47
N VAL A 453 29.38 -5.77 37.69
CA VAL A 453 28.04 -6.08 38.25
C VAL A 453 28.04 -7.42 39.00
N LEU A 454 28.87 -8.37 38.58
CA LEU A 454 29.06 -9.66 39.27
C LEU A 454 30.05 -9.59 40.46
N GLY A 455 30.63 -8.43 40.74
CA GLY A 455 31.62 -8.26 41.82
C GLY A 455 32.99 -8.88 41.54
N LYS A 456 33.29 -9.23 40.29
CA LYS A 456 34.57 -9.83 39.87
C LYS A 456 35.58 -8.75 39.49
N LEU A 457 35.99 -7.94 40.47
CA LEU A 457 36.81 -6.73 40.27
C LEU A 457 38.16 -6.99 39.60
N ASP A 458 38.81 -8.12 39.88
CA ASP A 458 40.12 -8.45 39.29
C ASP A 458 40.06 -8.77 37.79
N LYS A 459 38.85 -9.06 37.29
CA LYS A 459 38.60 -9.36 35.88
C LYS A 459 37.96 -8.20 35.11
N ALA A 460 37.45 -7.21 35.83
CA ALA A 460 36.78 -6.03 35.29
C ALA A 460 37.79 -5.00 34.80
#